data_AF-A0A8C2X8D8-F1
#
_entry.id   AF-A0A8C2X8D8-F1
#
_cell.length_a   1.000
_cell.length_b   1.000
_cell.length_c   1.000
_cell.angle_alpha   90.00
_cell.angle_beta   90.00
_cell.angle_gamma   90.00
#
_symmetry.space_group_name_H-M   'P 1'
#
loop_
_entity.id
_entity.type
_entity.pdbx_description
1 polymer ?
#
loop_
_entity_poly.entity_id
_entity_poly.type
_entity_poly.pdbx_seq_one_letter_code
_entity_poly.pdbx_strand_id
1 'polypeptide(L)'
;STVLDSYLGPYIKSWKPRLSPLLALCVFLACERHLGEASDWFPYIDVLPVAYACPAYFADDVVALLPSGVRRRALEQREAVLDIHSSHRRFFRSLQPILSQPVDEVLTYEALRWAWCSVNTRSVFMSHPPNDSLSGPDVYALAPFLDLLNHRPDVQVKASFNDVTGCYEIGSVSGTLRYQQAFINYGCHDNQRLMLEYGFVAPGNPDRVVYVDADLLCDILRGDGSLDQKIKFLKENKFLHNLTVSSEGPSWRLMTALRLLSLPQTLYHLWKAVLLGQVQCEEREEWSVQTISRLLLRCDQPVREQLDVVKSLRQEERCILGSCLEALEGPARRDDMPT
;
A
#
# COMPACT_ATOMS: atom_id res chain seq x y z
N SER A 1 -20.49 -11.93 -14.85
CA SER A 1 -19.86 -13.25 -14.62
C SER A 1 -19.14 -13.20 -13.29
N THR A 2 -19.22 -14.26 -12.46
CA THR A 2 -18.54 -14.32 -11.15
C THR A 2 -17.67 -15.57 -11.06
N VAL A 3 -16.65 -15.55 -10.19
CA VAL A 3 -15.81 -16.74 -9.94
C VAL A 3 -16.65 -17.92 -9.42
N LEU A 4 -17.66 -17.63 -8.61
CA LEU A 4 -18.54 -18.66 -8.03
C LEU A 4 -19.45 -19.34 -9.06
N ASP A 5 -19.68 -18.71 -10.21
CA ASP A 5 -20.48 -19.26 -11.31
C ASP A 5 -19.60 -19.85 -12.44
N SER A 6 -18.28 -19.85 -12.24
CA SER A 6 -17.31 -20.50 -13.14
C SER A 6 -17.16 -22.00 -12.87
N TYR A 7 -16.33 -22.67 -13.67
CA TYR A 7 -15.95 -24.08 -13.47
C TYR A 7 -15.22 -24.34 -12.13
N LEU A 8 -14.64 -23.32 -11.49
CA LEU A 8 -14.09 -23.42 -10.13
C LEU A 8 -15.16 -23.36 -9.04
N GLY A 9 -16.34 -22.83 -9.36
CA GLY A 9 -17.43 -22.55 -8.43
C GLY A 9 -17.81 -23.74 -7.53
N PRO A 10 -18.07 -24.95 -8.07
CA PRO A 10 -18.41 -26.11 -7.27
C PRO A 10 -17.35 -26.49 -6.22
N TYR A 11 -16.07 -26.35 -6.54
CA TYR A 11 -14.96 -26.64 -5.62
C TYR A 11 -14.86 -25.58 -4.53
N ILE A 12 -14.99 -24.29 -4.90
CA ILE A 12 -14.94 -23.18 -3.93
C ILE A 12 -16.13 -23.25 -2.97
N LYS A 13 -17.35 -23.49 -3.48
CA LYS A 13 -18.59 -23.55 -2.69
C LYS A 13 -18.58 -24.73 -1.69
N SER A 14 -17.98 -25.86 -2.05
CA SER A 14 -17.93 -27.05 -1.21
C SER A 14 -16.75 -27.08 -0.22
N TRP A 15 -15.70 -26.26 -0.46
CA TRP A 15 -14.49 -26.27 0.36
C TRP A 15 -14.73 -25.73 1.79
N LYS A 16 -14.08 -26.37 2.77
CA LYS A 16 -14.04 -25.93 4.17
C LYS A 16 -12.60 -25.99 4.70
N PRO A 17 -12.10 -24.94 5.40
CA PRO A 17 -12.78 -23.68 5.74
C PRO A 17 -13.07 -22.82 4.50
N ARG A 18 -14.04 -21.90 4.61
CA ARG A 18 -14.45 -21.02 3.49
C ARG A 18 -13.29 -20.14 3.03
N LEU A 19 -13.07 -20.07 1.72
CA LEU A 19 -12.03 -19.23 1.12
C LEU A 19 -12.41 -17.76 1.18
N SER A 20 -11.41 -16.87 1.26
CA SER A 20 -11.66 -15.45 1.12
C SER A 20 -11.97 -15.09 -0.35
N PRO A 21 -12.75 -14.03 -0.61
CA PRO A 21 -13.00 -13.55 -1.97
C PRO A 21 -11.71 -13.21 -2.74
N LEU A 22 -10.72 -12.62 -2.05
CA LEU A 22 -9.39 -12.36 -2.61
C LEU A 22 -8.72 -13.64 -3.10
N LEU A 23 -8.67 -14.69 -2.28
CA LEU A 23 -8.07 -15.96 -2.68
C LEU A 23 -8.80 -16.60 -3.85
N ALA A 24 -10.13 -16.61 -3.82
CA ALA A 24 -10.94 -17.17 -4.90
C ALA A 24 -10.65 -16.49 -6.24
N LEU A 25 -10.57 -15.15 -6.24
CA LEU A 25 -10.26 -14.37 -7.43
C LEU A 25 -8.80 -14.57 -7.90
N CYS A 26 -7.83 -14.66 -6.99
CA CYS A 26 -6.45 -14.96 -7.34
C CYS A 26 -6.28 -16.35 -7.98
N VAL A 27 -6.95 -17.37 -7.45
CA VAL A 27 -6.91 -18.73 -8.00
C VAL A 27 -7.56 -18.76 -9.38
N PHE A 28 -8.72 -18.13 -9.54
CA PHE A 28 -9.37 -17.99 -10.84
C PHE A 28 -8.44 -17.33 -11.87
N LEU A 29 -7.86 -16.17 -11.53
CA LEU A 29 -6.98 -15.43 -12.43
C LEU A 29 -5.71 -16.22 -12.80
N ALA A 30 -5.12 -16.96 -11.85
CA ALA A 30 -3.97 -17.82 -12.10
C ALA A 30 -4.31 -19.00 -13.05
N CYS A 31 -5.45 -19.65 -12.83
CA CYS A 31 -5.92 -20.73 -13.71
C CYS A 31 -6.24 -20.22 -15.12
N GLU A 32 -6.97 -19.10 -15.24
CA GLU A 32 -7.30 -18.50 -16.54
C GLU A 32 -6.04 -18.07 -17.31
N ARG A 33 -5.05 -17.50 -16.61
CA ARG A 33 -3.76 -17.17 -17.23
C ARG A 33 -3.05 -18.41 -17.78
N HIS A 34 -3.12 -19.51 -17.05
CA HIS A 34 -2.49 -20.76 -17.47
C HIS A 34 -3.17 -21.38 -18.70
N LEU A 35 -4.48 -21.19 -18.88
CA LEU A 35 -5.20 -21.62 -20.07
C LEU A 35 -4.74 -20.89 -21.35
N GLY A 36 -4.12 -19.70 -21.21
CA GLY A 36 -3.66 -18.91 -22.34
C GLY A 36 -4.81 -18.56 -23.29
N GLU A 37 -4.60 -18.67 -24.60
CA GLU A 37 -5.59 -18.35 -25.64
C GLU A 37 -6.90 -19.17 -25.53
N ALA A 38 -6.91 -20.27 -24.78
CA ALA A 38 -8.13 -21.04 -24.52
C ALA A 38 -9.06 -20.39 -23.48
N SER A 39 -8.59 -19.39 -22.75
CA SER A 39 -9.40 -18.62 -21.80
C SER A 39 -10.20 -17.52 -22.51
N ASP A 40 -11.50 -17.40 -22.19
CA ASP A 40 -12.32 -16.26 -22.61
C ASP A 40 -11.78 -14.92 -22.08
N TRP A 41 -10.99 -14.95 -21.00
CA TRP A 41 -10.35 -13.80 -20.37
C TRP A 41 -8.96 -13.50 -20.92
N PHE A 42 -8.45 -14.30 -21.86
CA PHE A 42 -7.12 -14.12 -22.45
C PHE A 42 -6.86 -12.67 -22.93
N PRO A 43 -7.76 -11.98 -23.66
CA PRO A 43 -7.49 -10.62 -24.12
C PRO A 43 -7.27 -9.61 -22.99
N TYR A 44 -7.90 -9.83 -21.83
CA TYR A 44 -7.68 -9.00 -20.64
C TYR A 44 -6.40 -9.41 -19.91
N ILE A 45 -6.18 -10.71 -19.74
CA ILE A 45 -5.02 -11.22 -19.00
C ILE A 45 -3.70 -10.92 -19.73
N ASP A 46 -3.69 -10.97 -21.06
CA ASP A 46 -2.52 -10.71 -21.89
C ASP A 46 -2.06 -9.24 -21.83
N VAL A 47 -2.95 -8.30 -21.52
CA VAL A 47 -2.59 -6.88 -21.33
C VAL A 47 -2.16 -6.55 -19.90
N LEU A 48 -2.31 -7.48 -18.95
CA LEU A 48 -1.88 -7.24 -17.57
C LEU A 48 -0.34 -7.19 -17.47
N PRO A 49 0.21 -6.43 -16.52
CA PRO A 49 1.65 -6.40 -16.28
C PRO A 49 2.20 -7.80 -15.98
N VAL A 50 3.35 -8.12 -16.59
CA VAL A 50 4.05 -9.39 -16.34
C VAL A 50 4.67 -9.43 -14.93
N ALA A 51 5.01 -8.26 -14.39
CA ALA A 51 5.56 -8.04 -13.06
C ALA A 51 5.03 -6.74 -12.45
N TYR A 52 5.15 -6.61 -11.13
CA TYR A 52 4.66 -5.47 -10.36
C TYR A 52 5.78 -4.83 -9.54
N ALA A 53 5.56 -3.59 -9.10
CA ALA A 53 6.48 -2.84 -8.24
C ALA A 53 5.99 -2.79 -6.78
N CYS A 54 5.16 -3.75 -6.36
CA CYS A 54 4.75 -3.92 -4.97
C CYS A 54 5.85 -4.62 -4.15
N PRO A 55 5.86 -4.48 -2.81
CA PRO A 55 6.83 -5.15 -1.94
C PRO A 55 7.02 -6.65 -2.17
N ALA A 56 5.96 -7.36 -2.60
CA ALA A 56 6.04 -8.78 -2.97
C ALA A 56 7.10 -9.10 -4.07
N TYR A 57 7.48 -8.10 -4.88
CA TYR A 57 8.47 -8.21 -5.95
C TYR A 57 9.82 -7.56 -5.62
N PHE A 58 9.96 -6.87 -4.49
CA PHE A 58 11.22 -6.23 -4.13
C PHE A 58 12.26 -7.27 -3.71
N ALA A 59 13.51 -7.02 -4.13
CA ALA A 59 14.65 -7.74 -3.61
C ALA A 59 14.92 -7.34 -2.13
N ASP A 60 15.59 -8.22 -1.39
CA ASP A 60 15.80 -8.04 0.06
C ASP A 60 16.62 -6.79 0.38
N ASP A 61 17.58 -6.43 -0.47
CA ASP A 61 18.37 -5.20 -0.37
C ASP A 61 17.51 -3.95 -0.55
N VAL A 62 16.59 -3.95 -1.51
CA VAL A 62 15.62 -2.86 -1.72
C VAL A 62 14.70 -2.73 -0.51
N VAL A 63 14.19 -3.84 0.04
CA VAL A 63 13.37 -3.84 1.25
C VAL A 63 14.15 -3.29 2.44
N ALA A 64 15.44 -3.62 2.57
CA ALA A 64 16.29 -3.13 3.65
C ALA A 64 16.45 -1.60 3.66
N LEU A 65 16.39 -0.96 2.48
CA LEU A 65 16.47 0.50 2.32
C LEU A 65 15.18 1.24 2.71
N LEU A 66 14.05 0.54 2.89
CA LEU A 66 12.79 1.19 3.27
C LEU A 66 12.85 1.73 4.72
N PRO A 67 12.16 2.86 5.00
CA PRO A 67 11.97 3.34 6.38
C PRO A 67 11.40 2.24 7.27
N SER A 68 11.78 2.18 8.55
CA SER A 68 11.46 1.06 9.46
C SER A 68 9.99 0.63 9.44
N GLY A 69 9.06 1.57 9.58
CA GLY A 69 7.62 1.28 9.58
C GLY A 69 7.11 0.77 8.23
N VAL A 70 7.63 1.32 7.13
CA VAL A 70 7.31 0.87 5.76
C VAL A 70 7.90 -0.51 5.50
N ARG A 71 9.13 -0.75 5.92
CA ARG A 71 9.83 -2.03 5.81
C ARG A 71 9.08 -3.13 6.54
N ARG A 72 8.59 -2.86 7.76
CA ARG A 72 7.77 -3.80 8.54
C ARG A 72 6.53 -4.23 7.75
N ARG A 73 5.77 -3.26 7.22
CA ARG A 73 4.55 -3.52 6.41
C ARG A 73 4.86 -4.24 5.09
N ALA A 74 5.99 -3.92 4.47
CA ALA A 74 6.47 -4.61 3.26
C ALA A 74 6.76 -6.09 3.55
N LEU A 75 7.38 -6.40 4.68
CA LEU A 75 7.62 -7.79 5.11
C LEU A 75 6.31 -8.51 5.44
N GLU A 76 5.41 -7.87 6.18
CA GLU A 76 4.07 -8.41 6.47
C GLU A 76 3.29 -8.75 5.19
N GLN A 77 3.38 -7.89 4.16
CA GLN A 77 2.78 -8.18 2.85
C GLN A 77 3.41 -9.42 2.20
N ARG A 78 4.74 -9.52 2.18
CA ARG A 78 5.46 -10.67 1.60
C ARG A 78 5.07 -11.97 2.29
N GLU A 79 5.04 -11.94 3.62
CA GLU A 79 4.60 -13.07 4.44
C GLU A 79 3.14 -13.44 4.16
N ALA A 80 2.23 -12.48 4.06
CA ALA A 80 0.83 -12.73 3.75
C ALA A 80 0.65 -13.40 2.37
N VAL A 81 1.39 -12.98 1.34
CA VAL A 81 1.33 -13.59 0.01
C VAL A 81 1.90 -15.02 0.01
N LEU A 82 3.00 -15.23 0.75
CA LEU A 82 3.57 -16.57 0.95
C LEU A 82 2.61 -17.49 1.72
N ASP A 83 1.96 -16.99 2.77
CA ASP A 83 0.98 -17.73 3.57
C ASP A 83 -0.24 -18.11 2.73
N ILE A 84 -0.79 -17.18 1.93
CA ILE A 84 -1.88 -17.45 0.99
C ILE A 84 -1.58 -18.68 0.13
N HIS A 85 -0.35 -18.81 -0.36
CA HIS A 85 0.04 -19.94 -1.20
C HIS A 85 0.26 -21.23 -0.40
N SER A 86 1.06 -21.16 0.67
CA SER A 86 1.49 -22.31 1.47
C SER A 86 0.36 -22.92 2.31
N SER A 87 -0.54 -22.11 2.85
CA SER A 87 -1.65 -22.56 3.69
C SER A 87 -2.82 -23.17 2.89
N HIS A 88 -2.90 -22.93 1.57
CA HIS A 88 -4.01 -23.38 0.73
C HIS A 88 -3.66 -24.52 -0.25
N ARG A 89 -2.50 -25.17 -0.07
CA ARG A 89 -2.07 -26.30 -0.92
C ARG A 89 -3.07 -27.44 -1.03
N ARG A 90 -3.78 -27.75 0.07
CA ARG A 90 -4.83 -28.80 0.07
C ARG A 90 -5.99 -28.41 -0.83
N PHE A 91 -6.41 -27.14 -0.80
CA PHE A 91 -7.45 -26.64 -1.68
C PHE A 91 -6.97 -26.71 -3.14
N PHE A 92 -5.76 -26.23 -3.43
CA PHE A 92 -5.21 -26.29 -4.78
C PHE A 92 -5.24 -27.72 -5.33
N ARG A 93 -4.74 -28.70 -4.57
CA ARG A 93 -4.77 -30.13 -4.97
C ARG A 93 -6.18 -30.66 -5.26
N SER A 94 -7.21 -30.13 -4.60
CA SER A 94 -8.60 -30.51 -4.91
C SER A 94 -9.05 -30.10 -6.31
N LEU A 95 -8.39 -29.12 -6.94
CA LEU A 95 -8.67 -28.64 -8.29
C LEU A 95 -8.00 -29.49 -9.38
N GLN A 96 -7.11 -30.43 -9.05
CA GLN A 96 -6.42 -31.25 -10.06
C GLN A 96 -7.35 -31.91 -11.10
N PRO A 97 -8.55 -32.44 -10.75
CA PRO A 97 -9.42 -33.09 -11.73
C PRO A 97 -9.95 -32.18 -12.84
N ILE A 98 -9.90 -30.87 -12.66
CA ILE A 98 -10.37 -29.87 -13.64
C ILE A 98 -9.23 -29.09 -14.30
N LEU A 99 -7.97 -29.40 -13.95
CA LEU A 99 -6.79 -28.80 -14.56
C LEU A 99 -6.18 -29.79 -15.56
N SER A 100 -5.81 -29.28 -16.74
CA SER A 100 -5.15 -30.08 -17.79
C SER A 100 -3.68 -30.35 -17.47
N GLN A 101 -3.04 -29.52 -16.66
CA GLN A 101 -1.66 -29.66 -16.19
C GLN A 101 -1.60 -29.95 -14.69
N PRO A 102 -0.47 -30.45 -14.16
CA PRO A 102 -0.28 -30.63 -12.73
C PRO A 102 -0.55 -29.35 -11.95
N VAL A 103 -1.32 -29.43 -10.87
CA VAL A 103 -1.69 -28.27 -10.05
C VAL A 103 -0.48 -27.49 -9.54
N ASP A 104 0.62 -28.17 -9.26
CA ASP A 104 1.85 -27.56 -8.76
C ASP A 104 2.60 -26.78 -9.86
N GLU A 105 2.26 -26.97 -11.14
CA GLU A 105 2.73 -26.18 -12.29
C GLU A 105 1.79 -25.01 -12.62
N VAL A 106 0.48 -25.16 -12.34
CA VAL A 106 -0.54 -24.10 -12.56
C VAL A 106 -0.54 -23.08 -11.43
N LEU A 107 -0.60 -23.54 -10.19
CA LEU A 107 -0.74 -22.72 -8.98
C LEU A 107 0.59 -22.64 -8.22
N THR A 108 1.65 -22.23 -8.92
CA THR A 108 2.97 -21.94 -8.36
C THR A 108 2.94 -20.71 -7.44
N TYR A 109 4.01 -20.50 -6.68
CA TYR A 109 4.12 -19.31 -5.85
C TYR A 109 4.18 -18.06 -6.72
N GLU A 110 4.91 -18.12 -7.83
CA GLU A 110 5.03 -17.01 -8.78
C GLU A 110 3.68 -16.67 -9.42
N ALA A 111 2.89 -17.68 -9.81
CA ALA A 111 1.56 -17.50 -10.38
C ALA A 111 0.60 -16.85 -9.38
N LEU A 112 0.57 -17.33 -8.13
CA LEU A 112 -0.26 -16.74 -7.07
C LEU A 112 0.20 -15.35 -6.67
N ARG A 113 1.51 -15.10 -6.58
CA ARG A 113 2.07 -13.77 -6.30
C ARG A 113 1.67 -12.77 -7.38
N TRP A 114 1.78 -13.16 -8.64
CA TRP A 114 1.34 -12.34 -9.77
C TRP A 114 -0.17 -12.07 -9.69
N ALA A 115 -0.98 -13.09 -9.46
CA ALA A 115 -2.43 -12.95 -9.37
C ALA A 115 -2.84 -12.05 -8.20
N TRP A 116 -2.19 -12.22 -7.04
CA TRP A 116 -2.41 -11.35 -5.88
C TRP A 116 -2.07 -9.90 -6.19
N CYS A 117 -0.92 -9.62 -6.81
CA CYS A 117 -0.57 -8.25 -7.18
C CYS A 117 -1.53 -7.68 -8.22
N SER A 118 -1.98 -8.50 -9.18
CA SER A 118 -3.00 -8.12 -10.16
C SER A 118 -4.29 -7.69 -9.47
N VAL A 119 -4.82 -8.52 -8.58
CA VAL A 119 -6.06 -8.23 -7.85
C VAL A 119 -5.87 -7.02 -6.94
N ASN A 120 -4.79 -6.96 -6.15
CA ASN A 120 -4.55 -5.89 -5.19
C ASN A 120 -4.43 -4.51 -5.84
N THR A 121 -3.76 -4.45 -6.99
CA THR A 121 -3.44 -3.18 -7.66
C THR A 121 -4.57 -2.68 -8.58
N ARG A 122 -5.47 -3.57 -9.02
CA ARG A 122 -6.45 -3.28 -10.10
C ARG A 122 -7.90 -3.52 -9.74
N SER A 123 -8.19 -4.15 -8.60
CA SER A 123 -9.59 -4.39 -8.22
C SER A 123 -10.32 -3.09 -7.95
N VAL A 124 -11.56 -3.01 -8.43
CA VAL A 124 -12.53 -1.99 -8.03
C VAL A 124 -13.41 -2.54 -6.92
N PHE A 125 -13.87 -1.63 -6.05
CA PHE A 125 -14.86 -1.98 -5.05
C PHE A 125 -16.22 -2.20 -5.70
N MET A 126 -16.74 -3.42 -5.65
CA MET A 126 -18.08 -3.76 -6.12
C MET A 126 -18.78 -4.61 -5.07
N SER A 127 -19.79 -4.06 -4.39
CA SER A 127 -20.50 -4.81 -3.36
C SER A 127 -21.42 -5.85 -4.00
N HIS A 128 -21.18 -7.12 -3.69
CA HIS A 128 -22.10 -8.20 -4.04
C HIS A 128 -23.06 -8.52 -2.88
N PRO A 129 -24.24 -9.10 -3.16
CA PRO A 129 -25.09 -9.64 -2.11
C PRO A 129 -24.32 -10.62 -1.22
N PRO A 130 -24.63 -10.70 0.09
CA PRO A 130 -23.97 -11.65 0.98
C PRO A 130 -24.03 -13.07 0.42
N ASN A 131 -22.88 -13.74 0.41
CA ASN A 131 -22.80 -15.13 -0.01
C ASN A 131 -22.26 -16.00 1.14
N ASP A 132 -22.84 -17.18 1.32
CA ASP A 132 -22.43 -18.12 2.39
C ASP A 132 -21.23 -18.98 2.01
N SER A 133 -20.73 -18.85 0.77
CA SER A 133 -19.66 -19.68 0.23
C SER A 133 -18.27 -19.16 0.56
N LEU A 134 -18.11 -17.84 0.69
CA LEU A 134 -16.84 -17.16 0.96
C LEU A 134 -16.74 -16.71 2.42
N SER A 135 -15.52 -16.45 2.88
CA SER A 135 -15.24 -15.86 4.18
C SER A 135 -15.01 -14.35 4.05
N GLY A 136 -15.98 -13.57 4.55
CA GLY A 136 -15.90 -12.11 4.56
C GLY A 136 -16.66 -11.44 3.41
N PRO A 137 -16.52 -10.10 3.28
CA PRO A 137 -17.27 -9.32 2.31
C PRO A 137 -16.76 -9.55 0.88
N ASP A 138 -17.67 -9.89 -0.03
CA ASP A 138 -17.41 -10.09 -1.45
C ASP A 138 -17.46 -8.75 -2.19
N VAL A 139 -16.29 -8.09 -2.29
CA VAL A 139 -16.16 -6.71 -2.74
C VAL A 139 -15.12 -6.48 -3.85
N TYR A 140 -14.51 -7.55 -4.35
CA TYR A 140 -13.42 -7.47 -5.33
C TYR A 140 -13.95 -7.77 -6.72
N ALA A 141 -13.77 -6.84 -7.65
CA ALA A 141 -13.98 -7.08 -9.07
C ALA A 141 -12.79 -6.59 -9.89
N LEU A 142 -12.38 -7.36 -10.89
CA LEU A 142 -11.50 -6.87 -11.95
C LEU A 142 -12.39 -6.35 -13.08
N ALA A 143 -12.16 -5.11 -13.50
CA ALA A 143 -12.92 -4.45 -14.54
C ALA A 143 -12.00 -4.18 -15.73
N PRO A 144 -11.93 -5.09 -16.73
CA PRO A 144 -11.10 -4.91 -17.90
C PRO A 144 -11.32 -3.55 -18.56
N PHE A 145 -10.23 -2.96 -19.07
CA PHE A 145 -10.17 -1.63 -19.68
C PHE A 145 -10.27 -0.46 -18.69
N LEU A 146 -11.15 -0.54 -17.69
CA LEU A 146 -11.26 0.48 -16.64
C LEU A 146 -9.99 0.55 -15.80
N ASP A 147 -9.42 -0.61 -15.46
CA ASP A 147 -8.23 -0.75 -14.65
C ASP A 147 -6.92 -0.33 -15.35
N LEU A 148 -7.01 0.19 -16.58
CA LEU A 148 -5.89 0.84 -17.28
C LEU A 148 -5.73 2.32 -16.89
N LEU A 149 -6.75 2.91 -16.25
CA LEU A 149 -6.71 4.32 -15.85
C LEU A 149 -5.75 4.51 -14.67
N ASN A 150 -4.79 5.43 -14.84
CA ASN A 150 -3.79 5.72 -13.82
C ASN A 150 -4.29 6.68 -12.73
N HIS A 151 -3.64 6.62 -11.58
CA HIS A 151 -3.90 7.48 -10.44
C HIS A 151 -3.40 8.91 -10.63
N ARG A 152 -4.19 9.89 -10.21
CA ARG A 152 -3.74 11.25 -9.94
C ARG A 152 -4.46 11.83 -8.70
N PRO A 153 -3.75 12.32 -7.67
CA PRO A 153 -4.39 12.71 -6.41
C PRO A 153 -5.39 13.88 -6.50
N ASP A 154 -5.17 14.80 -7.44
CA ASP A 154 -6.01 16.00 -7.65
C ASP A 154 -7.28 15.73 -8.47
N VAL A 155 -7.40 14.54 -9.06
CA VAL A 155 -8.55 14.20 -9.90
C VAL A 155 -9.73 13.77 -9.04
N GLN A 156 -10.92 14.22 -9.42
CA GLN A 156 -12.17 13.80 -8.80
C GLN A 156 -13.00 13.01 -9.80
N VAL A 157 -13.47 11.85 -9.36
CA VAL A 157 -14.35 10.98 -10.13
C VAL A 157 -15.52 10.53 -9.28
N LYS A 158 -16.64 10.22 -9.94
CA LYS A 158 -17.72 9.42 -9.38
C LYS A 158 -17.59 8.02 -9.93
N ALA A 159 -17.29 7.06 -9.07
CA ALA A 159 -17.10 5.66 -9.43
C ALA A 159 -18.11 4.80 -8.67
N SER A 160 -18.94 4.04 -9.37
CA SER A 160 -19.92 3.15 -8.76
C SER A 160 -20.41 2.10 -9.75
N PHE A 161 -20.84 0.96 -9.22
CA PHE A 161 -21.67 0.04 -10.01
C PHE A 161 -23.08 0.59 -10.14
N ASN A 162 -23.61 0.61 -11.36
CA ASN A 162 -24.95 1.06 -11.67
C ASN A 162 -25.83 -0.17 -11.94
N ASP A 163 -26.72 -0.49 -10.99
CA ASP A 163 -27.60 -1.67 -11.07
C ASP A 163 -28.61 -1.60 -12.22
N VAL A 164 -28.93 -0.39 -12.71
CA VAL A 164 -29.87 -0.20 -13.82
C VAL A 164 -29.21 -0.55 -15.14
N THR A 165 -27.97 -0.13 -15.35
CA THR A 165 -27.23 -0.41 -16.60
C THR A 165 -26.47 -1.73 -16.53
N GLY A 166 -26.23 -2.27 -15.33
CA GLY A 166 -25.42 -3.46 -15.10
C GLY A 166 -23.92 -3.23 -15.31
N CYS A 167 -23.47 -1.96 -15.25
CA CYS A 167 -22.11 -1.55 -15.58
C CYS A 167 -21.43 -0.88 -14.38
N TYR A 168 -20.10 -1.04 -14.30
CA TYR A 168 -19.28 -0.17 -13.46
C TYR A 168 -18.99 1.14 -14.19
N GLU A 169 -19.40 2.26 -13.62
CA GLU A 169 -19.34 3.57 -14.27
C GLU A 169 -18.36 4.49 -13.55
N ILE A 170 -17.50 5.16 -14.31
CA ILE A 170 -16.60 6.22 -13.83
C ILE A 170 -16.90 7.51 -14.60
N GLY A 171 -17.38 8.52 -13.89
CA GLY A 171 -17.57 9.87 -14.41
C GLY A 171 -16.50 10.83 -13.88
N SER A 172 -15.75 11.46 -14.78
CA SER A 172 -14.85 12.57 -14.41
C SER A 172 -15.65 13.81 -14.02
N VAL A 173 -15.29 14.47 -12.92
CA VAL A 173 -15.95 15.70 -12.46
C VAL A 173 -15.47 16.92 -13.26
N SER A 174 -14.17 16.99 -13.54
CA SER A 174 -13.54 18.14 -14.21
C SER A 174 -13.29 17.92 -15.71
N GLY A 175 -13.64 16.75 -16.23
CA GLY A 175 -13.35 16.35 -17.61
C GLY A 175 -11.87 16.05 -17.87
N THR A 176 -11.54 15.75 -19.12
CA THR A 176 -10.16 15.53 -19.57
C THR A 176 -9.99 16.18 -20.93
N LEU A 177 -8.89 16.92 -21.11
CA LEU A 177 -8.60 17.57 -22.38
C LEU A 177 -8.30 16.53 -23.46
N ARG A 178 -8.70 16.83 -24.70
CA ARG A 178 -8.42 15.97 -25.85
C ARG A 178 -6.90 15.71 -25.95
N TYR A 179 -6.55 14.45 -26.23
CA TYR A 179 -5.16 13.97 -26.34
C TYR A 179 -4.35 13.98 -25.04
N GLN A 180 -4.97 14.28 -23.90
CA GLN A 180 -4.37 14.08 -22.59
C GLN A 180 -4.81 12.73 -22.02
N GLN A 181 -3.96 12.14 -21.20
CA GLN A 181 -4.29 10.93 -20.46
C GLN A 181 -5.47 11.20 -19.52
N ALA A 182 -6.46 10.32 -19.57
CA ALA A 182 -7.53 10.28 -18.57
C ALA A 182 -6.99 9.61 -17.31
N PHE A 183 -7.14 10.30 -16.18
CA PHE A 183 -6.75 9.80 -14.87
C PHE A 183 -7.99 9.57 -14.02
N ILE A 184 -7.85 8.73 -13.00
CA ILE A 184 -8.80 8.60 -11.91
C ILE A 184 -8.07 8.82 -10.59
N ASN A 185 -8.82 8.92 -9.50
CA ASN A 185 -8.26 8.87 -8.16
C ASN A 185 -8.65 7.53 -7.53
N TYR A 186 -7.66 6.80 -7.02
CA TYR A 186 -7.83 5.47 -6.43
C TYR A 186 -8.36 5.56 -4.98
N GLY A 187 -8.40 6.76 -4.42
CA GLY A 187 -8.76 7.07 -3.04
C GLY A 187 -7.75 8.04 -2.42
N CYS A 188 -8.13 8.64 -1.29
CA CYS A 188 -7.26 9.49 -0.47
C CYS A 188 -6.18 8.64 0.21
N HIS A 189 -5.19 8.20 -0.56
CA HIS A 189 -4.13 7.31 -0.12
C HIS A 189 -2.82 8.08 0.02
N ASP A 190 -2.16 7.91 1.16
CA ASP A 190 -0.81 8.42 1.35
C ASP A 190 0.20 7.64 0.51
N ASN A 191 1.41 8.20 0.33
CA ASN A 191 2.45 7.58 -0.49
C ASN A 191 2.97 6.24 0.05
N GLN A 192 2.89 5.96 1.35
CA GLN A 192 3.27 4.64 1.87
C GLN A 192 2.22 3.61 1.46
N ARG A 193 0.92 3.95 1.55
CA ARG A 193 -0.15 3.09 1.06
C ARG A 193 -0.08 2.89 -0.46
N LEU A 194 0.15 3.94 -1.24
CA LEU A 194 0.30 3.82 -2.69
C LEU A 194 1.46 2.89 -3.07
N MET A 195 2.59 2.97 -2.37
CA MET A 195 3.73 2.09 -2.64
C MET A 195 3.42 0.64 -2.27
N LEU A 196 2.86 0.42 -1.07
CA LEU A 196 2.57 -0.92 -0.59
C LEU A 196 1.49 -1.61 -1.45
N GLU A 197 0.42 -0.91 -1.80
CA GLU A 197 -0.74 -1.54 -2.45
C GLU A 197 -0.70 -1.48 -3.98
N TYR A 198 -0.08 -0.44 -4.55
CA TYR A 198 -0.06 -0.18 -6.00
C TYR A 198 1.33 -0.15 -6.64
N GLY A 199 2.40 -0.13 -5.83
CA GLY A 199 3.77 -0.15 -6.31
C GLY A 199 4.31 1.19 -6.84
N PHE A 200 3.73 2.32 -6.45
CA PHE A 200 4.24 3.64 -6.82
C PHE A 200 4.05 4.68 -5.71
N VAL A 201 4.75 5.81 -5.81
CA VAL A 201 4.50 7.00 -4.99
C VAL A 201 4.01 8.14 -5.88
N ALA A 202 3.06 8.95 -5.41
CA ALA A 202 2.57 10.09 -6.17
C ALA A 202 3.35 11.37 -5.79
N PRO A 203 4.04 12.02 -6.75
CA PRO A 203 4.65 13.32 -6.52
C PRO A 203 3.60 14.36 -6.15
N GLY A 204 3.89 15.21 -5.16
CA GLY A 204 2.96 16.26 -4.73
C GLY A 204 1.67 15.76 -4.09
N ASN A 205 1.59 14.50 -3.67
CA ASN A 205 0.40 13.93 -3.04
C ASN A 205 -0.06 14.78 -1.83
N PRO A 206 -1.29 15.33 -1.82
CA PRO A 206 -1.81 16.10 -0.70
C PRO A 206 -2.06 15.24 0.55
N ASP A 207 -2.31 13.94 0.38
CA ASP A 207 -2.55 12.98 1.46
C ASP A 207 -1.25 12.41 2.05
N ARG A 208 -0.08 12.97 1.71
CA ARG A 208 1.22 12.48 2.22
C ARG A 208 1.32 12.68 3.73
N VAL A 209 1.77 11.62 4.41
CA VAL A 209 1.97 11.62 5.86
C VAL A 209 3.27 10.93 6.25
N VAL A 210 3.77 11.28 7.42
CA VAL A 210 4.79 10.52 8.16
C VAL A 210 4.09 9.76 9.28
N TYR A 211 4.33 8.45 9.36
CA TYR A 211 3.81 7.62 10.44
C TYR A 211 4.71 7.72 11.68
N VAL A 212 4.07 7.75 12.84
CA VAL A 212 4.71 7.74 14.15
C VAL A 212 4.54 6.35 14.75
N ASP A 213 5.64 5.58 14.80
CA ASP A 213 5.63 4.26 15.44
C ASP A 213 5.49 4.38 16.96
N ALA A 214 4.82 3.39 17.58
CA ALA A 214 4.69 3.32 19.04
C ALA A 214 6.05 3.24 19.74
N ASP A 215 7.03 2.56 19.13
CA ASP A 215 8.40 2.45 19.67
C ASP A 215 9.06 3.82 19.79
N LEU A 216 8.84 4.70 18.82
CA LEU A 216 9.35 6.07 18.86
C LEU A 216 8.69 6.90 19.97
N LEU A 217 7.39 6.71 20.21
CA LEU A 217 6.71 7.33 21.35
C LEU A 217 7.29 6.83 22.66
N CYS A 218 7.51 5.52 22.79
CA CYS A 218 8.13 4.93 23.96
C CYS A 218 9.52 5.53 24.20
N ASP A 219 10.31 5.71 23.15
CA ASP A 219 11.66 6.28 23.20
C ASP A 219 11.71 7.71 23.70
N ILE A 220 10.75 8.54 23.29
CA ILE A 220 10.65 9.94 23.73
C ILE A 220 10.15 10.02 25.19
N LEU A 221 9.37 9.05 25.63
CA LEU A 221 8.70 9.03 26.92
C LEU A 221 9.36 8.11 27.97
N ARG A 222 10.56 7.57 27.70
CA ARG A 222 11.26 6.59 28.57
C ARG A 222 11.38 6.97 30.05
N GLY A 223 11.24 8.25 30.41
CA GLY A 223 11.26 8.72 31.80
C GLY A 223 9.93 8.58 32.58
N ASP A 224 8.84 8.20 31.93
CA ASP A 224 7.54 7.98 32.58
C ASP A 224 7.46 6.57 33.18
N GLY A 225 7.48 6.48 34.51
CA GLY A 225 7.42 5.20 35.24
C GLY A 225 6.11 4.40 35.05
N SER A 226 5.10 4.99 34.41
CA SER A 226 3.81 4.34 34.08
C SER A 226 3.63 4.07 32.58
N LEU A 227 4.65 4.33 31.76
CA LEU A 227 4.58 4.27 30.29
C LEU A 227 4.07 2.92 29.78
N ASP A 228 4.56 1.81 30.32
CA ASP A 228 4.18 0.47 29.88
C ASP A 228 2.68 0.21 30.04
N GLN A 229 2.10 0.61 31.18
CA GLN A 229 0.67 0.47 31.43
C GLN A 229 -0.15 1.39 30.51
N LYS A 230 0.33 2.60 30.24
CA LYS A 230 -0.32 3.54 29.33
C LYS A 230 -0.31 3.04 27.89
N ILE A 231 0.83 2.54 27.41
CA ILE A 231 0.97 1.95 26.06
C ILE A 231 0.09 0.70 25.94
N LYS A 232 0.06 -0.16 26.97
CA LYS A 232 -0.84 -1.31 27.02
C LYS A 232 -2.31 -0.88 26.87
N PHE A 233 -2.74 0.13 27.63
CA PHE A 233 -4.10 0.67 27.51
C PHE A 233 -4.39 1.20 26.11
N LEU A 234 -3.48 1.97 25.51
CA LEU A 234 -3.66 2.46 24.14
C LEU A 234 -3.75 1.31 23.13
N LYS A 235 -2.95 0.24 23.30
CA LYS A 235 -2.99 -0.94 22.44
C LYS A 235 -4.33 -1.67 22.56
N GLU A 236 -4.79 -1.95 23.77
CA GLU A 236 -6.04 -2.66 24.05
C GLU A 236 -7.27 -1.90 23.53
N ASN A 237 -7.23 -0.57 23.60
CA ASN A 237 -8.30 0.30 23.10
C ASN A 237 -8.11 0.74 21.64
N LYS A 238 -7.13 0.20 20.92
CA LYS A 238 -6.84 0.53 19.51
C LYS A 238 -6.63 2.03 19.30
N PHE A 239 -5.72 2.63 20.05
CA PHE A 239 -5.29 4.02 19.87
C PHE A 239 -3.87 4.15 19.31
N LEU A 240 -3.17 3.03 19.05
CA LEU A 240 -1.81 3.04 18.51
C LEU A 240 -1.73 2.88 16.98
N HIS A 241 -2.86 2.97 16.28
CA HIS A 241 -2.92 2.80 14.81
C HIS A 241 -3.17 4.12 14.08
N ASN A 242 -2.51 4.28 12.93
CA ASN A 242 -2.57 5.50 12.09
C ASN A 242 -2.23 6.78 12.87
N LEU A 243 -1.16 6.71 13.67
CA LEU A 243 -0.54 7.88 14.28
C LEU A 243 0.31 8.56 13.20
N THR A 244 -0.03 9.78 12.83
CA THR A 244 0.55 10.43 11.65
C THR A 244 0.75 11.92 11.85
N VAL A 245 1.67 12.49 11.06
CA VAL A 245 1.90 13.93 10.90
C VAL A 245 1.88 14.25 9.41
N SER A 246 1.23 15.36 9.03
CA SER A 246 1.22 15.91 7.67
C SER A 246 1.76 17.36 7.66
N SER A 247 1.69 18.03 6.51
CA SER A 247 1.99 19.47 6.41
C SER A 247 1.05 20.33 7.27
N GLU A 248 -0.15 19.83 7.56
CA GLU A 248 -1.16 20.51 8.39
C GLU A 248 -0.99 20.22 9.89
N GLY A 249 0.01 19.40 10.26
CA GLY A 249 0.33 19.06 11.63
C GLY A 249 -0.06 17.63 12.03
N PRO A 250 -0.17 17.36 13.35
CA PRO A 250 -0.44 16.02 13.87
C PRO A 250 -1.89 15.60 13.60
N SER A 251 -2.10 14.32 13.30
CA SER A 251 -3.45 13.79 13.15
C SER A 251 -4.21 13.81 14.47
N TRP A 252 -5.55 13.88 14.39
CA TRP A 252 -6.42 13.79 15.56
C TRP A 252 -6.14 12.55 16.43
N ARG A 253 -5.76 11.44 15.78
CA ARG A 253 -5.39 10.20 16.48
C ARG A 253 -4.09 10.32 17.25
N LEU A 254 -3.07 10.93 16.66
CA LEU A 254 -1.82 11.21 17.36
C LEU A 254 -2.06 12.13 18.56
N MET A 255 -2.82 13.21 18.38
CA MET A 255 -3.21 14.09 19.49
C MET A 255 -3.98 13.36 20.58
N THR A 256 -4.92 12.49 20.20
CA THR A 256 -5.67 11.67 21.14
C THR A 256 -4.76 10.74 21.94
N ALA A 257 -3.85 10.02 21.28
CA ALA A 257 -2.91 9.14 21.96
C ALA A 257 -2.04 9.91 22.96
N LEU A 258 -1.54 11.09 22.57
CA LEU A 258 -0.71 11.93 23.44
C LEU A 258 -1.49 12.50 24.62
N ARG A 259 -2.74 12.95 24.41
CA ARG A 259 -3.60 13.40 25.52
C ARG A 259 -3.81 12.27 26.52
N LEU A 260 -4.06 11.04 26.07
CA LEU A 260 -4.18 9.88 26.94
C LEU A 260 -2.86 9.52 27.64
N LEU A 261 -1.72 9.69 26.97
CA LEU A 261 -0.39 9.50 27.58
C LEU A 261 -0.10 10.57 28.65
N SER A 262 -0.61 11.80 28.48
CA SER A 262 -0.48 12.88 29.46
C SER A 262 -1.28 12.65 30.74
N LEU A 263 -2.28 11.76 30.72
CA LEU A 263 -3.13 11.51 31.88
C LEU A 263 -2.43 10.62 32.91
N PRO A 264 -2.55 10.94 34.21
CA PRO A 264 -2.28 9.97 35.27
C PRO A 264 -3.19 8.75 35.10
N GLN A 265 -2.66 7.56 35.39
CA GLN A 265 -3.41 6.31 35.25
C GLN A 265 -4.70 6.28 36.09
N THR A 266 -4.72 7.00 37.21
CA THR A 266 -5.92 7.16 38.07
C THR A 266 -7.10 7.79 37.32
N LEU A 267 -6.85 8.59 36.29
CA LEU A 267 -7.87 9.28 35.50
C LEU A 267 -8.26 8.54 34.23
N TYR A 268 -7.74 7.32 34.00
CA TYR A 268 -8.02 6.58 32.77
C TYR A 268 -9.51 6.22 32.63
N HIS A 269 -10.25 6.10 33.72
CA HIS A 269 -11.71 5.92 33.67
C HIS A 269 -12.44 7.07 32.94
N LEU A 270 -11.81 8.25 32.78
CA LEU A 270 -12.34 9.42 32.08
C LEU A 270 -11.90 9.50 30.61
N TRP A 271 -11.24 8.49 30.05
CA TRP A 271 -10.68 8.54 28.68
C TRP A 271 -11.71 8.96 27.61
N LYS A 272 -12.98 8.57 27.75
CA LYS A 272 -14.05 8.97 26.82
C LYS A 272 -14.31 10.47 26.86
N ALA A 273 -14.29 11.07 28.04
CA ALA A 273 -14.47 12.51 28.21
C ALA A 273 -13.28 13.29 27.61
N VAL A 274 -12.08 12.71 27.64
CA VAL A 274 -10.88 13.27 26.98
C VAL A 274 -11.05 13.30 25.46
N LEU A 275 -11.63 12.24 24.86
CA LEU A 275 -11.94 12.23 23.42
C LEU A 275 -12.93 13.31 23.02
N LEU A 276 -13.87 13.63 23.91
CA LEU A 276 -14.87 14.68 23.71
C LEU A 276 -14.32 16.09 24.01
N GLY A 277 -13.03 16.22 24.38
CA GLY A 277 -12.42 17.49 24.74
C GLY A 277 -12.86 18.03 26.12
N GLN A 278 -13.55 17.23 26.93
CA GLN A 278 -14.14 17.66 28.20
C GLN A 278 -13.16 17.63 29.38
N VAL A 279 -12.02 16.95 29.23
CA VAL A 279 -11.01 16.78 30.28
C VAL A 279 -9.65 17.23 29.75
N GLN A 280 -9.56 18.50 29.35
CA GLN A 280 -8.31 19.15 28.95
C GLN A 280 -8.00 20.29 29.92
N CYS A 281 -6.75 20.38 30.37
CA CYS A 281 -6.20 21.60 30.98
C CYS A 281 -5.06 22.09 30.10
N GLU A 282 -4.79 23.40 30.13
CA GLU A 282 -3.77 24.04 29.28
C GLU A 282 -2.42 23.34 29.39
N GLU A 283 -1.99 22.99 30.60
CA GLU A 283 -0.72 22.29 30.85
C GLU A 283 -0.61 20.93 30.12
N ARG A 284 -1.70 20.17 30.02
CA ARG A 284 -1.71 18.86 29.33
C ARG A 284 -1.72 18.99 27.82
N GLU A 285 -2.39 20.03 27.32
CA GLU A 285 -2.36 20.32 25.88
C GLU A 285 -0.96 20.82 25.49
N GLU A 286 -0.36 21.69 26.31
CA GLU A 286 1.02 22.14 26.14
C GLU A 286 2.01 20.97 26.19
N TRP A 287 1.86 20.04 27.14
CA TRP A 287 2.67 18.82 27.19
C TRP A 287 2.57 17.99 25.90
N SER A 288 1.36 17.87 25.34
CA SER A 288 1.13 17.12 24.11
C SER A 288 1.83 17.78 22.92
N VAL A 289 1.72 19.11 22.81
CA VAL A 289 2.41 19.92 21.78
C VAL A 289 3.92 19.82 21.92
N GLN A 290 4.47 20.00 23.14
CA GLN A 290 5.90 19.89 23.40
C GLN A 290 6.44 18.48 23.07
N THR A 291 5.66 17.44 23.34
CA THR A 291 6.04 16.06 23.01
C THR A 291 6.08 15.83 21.51
N ILE A 292 5.15 16.39 20.74
CA ILE A 292 5.20 16.36 19.27
C ILE A 292 6.41 17.11 18.76
N SER A 293 6.69 18.31 19.27
CA SER A 293 7.88 19.07 18.84
C SER A 293 9.16 18.29 19.06
N ARG A 294 9.31 17.62 20.22
CA ARG A 294 10.44 16.72 20.50
C ARG A 294 10.49 15.55 19.50
N LEU A 295 9.35 14.97 19.17
CA LEU A 295 9.23 13.89 18.19
C LEU A 295 9.69 14.30 16.80
N LEU A 296 9.21 15.45 16.33
CA LEU A 296 9.55 15.99 15.02
C LEU A 296 11.04 16.28 14.90
N LEU A 297 11.62 16.93 15.92
CA LEU A 297 13.06 17.19 15.97
C LEU A 297 13.89 15.90 15.95
N ARG A 298 13.43 14.86 16.68
CA ARG A 298 14.11 13.57 16.72
C ARG A 298 14.08 12.83 15.39
N CYS A 299 13.03 12.99 14.59
CA CYS A 299 12.89 12.36 13.27
C CYS A 299 13.61 13.13 12.17
N ASP A 300 13.56 14.46 12.22
CA ASP A 300 14.02 15.34 11.14
C ASP A 300 15.55 15.37 11.02
N GLN A 301 16.27 15.44 12.15
CA GLN A 301 17.72 15.61 12.14
C GLN A 301 18.46 14.45 11.42
N PRO A 302 18.24 13.16 11.76
CA PRO A 302 18.94 12.07 11.09
C PRO A 302 18.62 11.98 9.59
N VAL A 303 17.38 12.26 9.21
CA VAL A 303 16.95 12.23 7.80
C VAL A 303 17.64 13.32 7.00
N ARG A 304 17.75 14.54 7.54
CA ARG A 304 18.47 15.64 6.89
C ARG A 304 19.94 15.31 6.70
N GLU A 305 20.61 14.85 7.76
CA GLU A 305 22.03 14.48 7.71
C GLU A 305 22.29 13.40 6.64
N GLN A 306 21.46 12.36 6.59
CA GLN A 306 21.55 11.31 5.57
C GLN A 306 21.32 11.84 4.15
N LEU A 307 20.30 12.69 3.96
CA LEU A 307 20.03 13.29 2.65
C LEU A 307 21.16 14.19 2.17
N ASP A 308 21.79 14.94 3.06
CA ASP A 308 22.89 15.83 2.70
C ASP A 308 24.16 15.05 2.32
N VAL A 309 24.42 13.91 2.98
CA VAL A 309 25.48 12.98 2.57
C VAL A 309 25.20 12.44 1.15
N VAL A 310 23.98 11.96 0.89
CA VAL A 310 23.61 11.41 -0.43
C VAL A 310 23.69 12.49 -1.52
N LYS A 311 23.22 13.71 -1.26
CA LYS A 311 23.36 14.84 -2.20
C LYS A 311 24.83 15.11 -2.52
N SER A 312 25.70 15.08 -1.51
CA SER A 312 27.14 15.31 -1.69
C SER A 312 27.78 14.25 -2.58
N LEU A 313 27.46 12.96 -2.36
CA LEU A 313 27.92 11.87 -3.20
C LEU A 313 27.45 12.00 -4.66
N ARG A 314 26.17 12.33 -4.88
CA ARG A 314 25.63 12.53 -6.24
C ARG A 314 26.26 13.74 -6.95
N GLN A 315 26.60 14.78 -6.21
CA GLN A 315 27.30 15.94 -6.76
C GLN A 315 28.74 15.57 -7.16
N GLU A 316 29.44 14.77 -6.35
CA GLU A 316 30.78 14.27 -6.66
C GLU A 316 30.78 13.41 -7.93
N GLU A 317 29.88 12.43 -8.03
CA GLU A 317 29.71 11.60 -9.24
C GLU A 317 29.52 12.48 -10.48
N ARG A 318 28.64 13.48 -10.40
CA ARG A 318 28.37 14.41 -11.50
C ARG A 318 29.62 15.22 -11.89
N CYS A 319 30.39 15.70 -10.92
CA CYS A 319 31.62 16.44 -11.16
C CYS A 319 32.69 15.57 -11.84
N ILE A 320 32.85 14.32 -11.39
CA ILE A 320 33.79 13.36 -11.98
C ILE A 320 33.39 13.06 -13.43
N LEU A 321 32.12 12.75 -13.67
CA LEU A 321 31.62 12.46 -15.02
C LEU A 321 31.80 13.68 -15.96
N GLY A 322 31.51 14.89 -15.48
CA GLY A 322 31.74 16.13 -16.23
C GLY A 322 33.21 16.36 -16.56
N SER A 323 34.10 16.21 -15.57
CA SER A 323 35.55 16.38 -15.76
C SER A 323 36.12 15.35 -16.73
N CYS A 324 35.64 14.10 -16.68
CA CYS A 324 36.02 13.05 -17.62
C CYS A 324 35.56 13.38 -19.05
N LEU A 325 34.34 13.88 -19.23
CA LEU A 325 33.84 14.32 -20.54
C LEU A 325 34.71 15.45 -21.10
N GLU A 326 35.01 16.48 -20.31
CA GLU A 326 35.88 17.60 -20.73
C GLU A 326 37.30 17.11 -21.09
N ALA A 327 37.85 16.16 -20.33
CA ALA A 327 39.16 15.58 -20.61
C ALA A 327 39.17 14.74 -21.91
N LEU A 328 38.09 14.02 -22.19
CA LEU A 328 37.91 13.23 -23.42
C LEU A 328 37.61 14.12 -24.64
N GLU A 329 37.02 15.30 -24.44
CA GLU A 329 36.75 16.31 -25.48
C GLU A 329 37.94 17.26 -25.71
N GLY A 330 39.10 17.00 -25.10
CA GLY A 330 40.36 17.72 -25.35
C GLY A 330 40.77 17.77 -26.83
N PRO A 331 41.60 18.76 -27.21
CA PRO A 331 41.34 19.73 -28.28
C PRO A 331 41.33 19.13 -29.70
N ALA A 332 40.21 18.54 -30.12
CA ALA A 332 39.94 18.35 -31.54
C ALA A 332 39.50 19.68 -32.19
N ARG A 333 40.46 20.58 -32.46
CA ARG A 333 40.46 21.70 -33.44
C ARG A 333 41.46 22.80 -33.04
N ARG A 334 42.76 22.50 -33.07
CA ARG A 334 43.81 23.50 -33.31
C ARG A 334 44.98 22.83 -34.01
N ASP A 335 44.74 22.41 -35.24
CA ASP A 335 45.77 22.27 -36.26
C ASP A 335 45.03 22.25 -37.59
N ASP A 336 44.76 23.44 -38.11
CA ASP A 336 44.83 23.65 -39.56
C ASP A 336 45.01 25.15 -39.88
N MET A 337 46.18 25.42 -40.46
CA MET A 337 46.62 26.55 -41.30
C MET A 337 47.13 27.84 -40.63
N PRO A 338 48.11 28.57 -41.23
CA PRO A 338 48.67 28.43 -42.59
C PRO A 338 50.22 28.49 -42.72
N THR A 339 50.76 27.87 -43.77
CA THR A 339 51.63 28.50 -44.79
C THR A 339 51.61 27.67 -46.06
#